data_AF-A0AAD3D477-F1
#
_entry.id   AF-A0AAD3D477-F1
#
_cell.length_a   1.000
_cell.length_b   1.000
_cell.length_c   1.000
_cell.angle_alpha   90.00
_cell.angle_beta   90.00
_cell.angle_gamma   90.00
#
_symmetry.space_group_name_H-M   'P 1'
#
loop_
_entity.id
_entity.type
_entity.pdbx_description
1 polymer ?
#
loop_
_entity_poly.entity_id
_entity_poly.type
_entity_poly.pdbx_seq_one_letter_code
_entity_poly.pdbx_strand_id
1 'polypeptide(L)'
;MSLVFFKNAAGPVIWAILSSVIFSILREKGFCDNFCMYLSKELFELVGFAFVDDADLIQSGEDADDVLEKTQLLLDEWRDLMAVTGGAIETNKSYFYIIDYRKEKGKWKAFDPDIGDAELSVLDKDVNRCTLDRLQCKEAAEMLGVWMAMNGDRTTQKEILQQKVNDWTSLVRAGSCTQEVIWHTFQITFTKQIEYILLSHTFTEKECTKVFFQP
;
A
#
# COMPACT_ATOMS: atom_id res chain seq x y z
N MET A 1 6.51 1.02 4.92
CA MET A 1 7.70 1.37 5.76
C MET A 1 7.23 1.50 7.19
N SER A 2 7.72 0.70 8.15
CA SER A 2 7.22 0.70 9.55
C SER A 2 8.07 1.54 10.53
N LEU A 3 7.43 2.42 11.31
CA LEU A 3 7.98 3.12 12.49
C LEU A 3 7.88 2.35 13.82
N VAL A 4 8.82 2.62 14.74
CA VAL A 4 8.71 2.25 16.16
C VAL A 4 8.56 3.51 17.03
N PHE A 5 7.33 3.91 17.37
CA PHE A 5 7.07 4.85 18.46
C PHE A 5 6.66 4.10 19.75
N PHE A 6 7.01 4.68 20.91
CA PHE A 6 6.66 4.20 22.24
C PHE A 6 5.21 3.67 22.31
N LYS A 7 5.05 2.40 22.73
CA LYS A 7 3.76 1.70 22.93
C LYS A 7 2.94 2.33 24.07
N ASN A 8 2.38 3.51 23.82
CA ASN A 8 1.32 4.12 24.64
C ASN A 8 0.08 4.34 23.76
N ALA A 9 -1.12 4.41 24.35
CA ALA A 9 -2.38 4.60 23.62
C ALA A 9 -2.45 5.89 22.78
N ALA A 10 -1.52 6.82 22.98
CA ALA A 10 -1.38 8.06 22.22
C ALA A 10 -0.56 7.93 20.92
N GLY A 11 0.05 6.77 20.64
CA GLY A 11 0.91 6.55 19.46
C GLY A 11 0.29 7.00 18.14
N PRO A 12 -0.96 6.60 17.81
CA PRO A 12 -1.61 7.02 16.56
C PRO A 12 -1.82 8.54 16.46
N VAL A 13 -2.14 9.21 17.58
CA VAL A 13 -2.36 10.66 17.59
C VAL A 13 -1.04 11.41 17.41
N ILE A 14 0.01 10.98 18.12
CA ILE A 14 1.34 11.55 17.99
C ILE A 14 1.84 11.39 16.55
N TRP A 15 1.67 10.20 15.98
CA TRP A 15 2.05 9.95 14.59
C TRP A 15 1.26 10.83 13.60
N ALA A 16 -0.06 10.98 13.77
CA ALA A 16 -0.86 11.84 12.90
C ALA A 16 -0.36 13.30 12.91
N ILE A 17 0.01 13.81 14.08
CA ILE A 17 0.59 15.16 14.21
C ILE A 17 1.96 15.23 13.52
N LEU A 18 2.86 14.30 13.83
CA LEU A 18 4.21 14.29 13.26
C LEU A 18 4.21 14.13 11.73
N SER A 19 3.48 13.13 11.22
CA SER A 19 3.35 12.89 9.77
C SER A 19 2.76 14.11 9.05
N SER A 20 1.78 14.81 9.64
CA SER A 20 1.23 16.03 9.02
C SER A 20 2.26 17.14 8.85
N VAL A 21 3.19 17.28 9.82
CA VAL A 21 4.29 18.25 9.75
C VAL A 21 5.33 17.79 8.72
N ILE A 22 5.69 16.51 8.71
CA ILE A 22 6.62 15.94 7.72
C ILE A 22 6.11 16.17 6.30
N PHE A 23 4.84 15.81 6.02
CA PHE A 23 4.23 16.05 4.71
C PHE A 23 4.16 17.54 4.35
N SER A 24 3.92 18.42 5.31
CA SER A 24 3.94 19.86 5.06
C SER A 24 5.32 20.35 4.63
N ILE A 25 6.39 19.88 5.30
CA ILE A 25 7.77 20.21 4.93
C ILE A 25 8.13 19.69 3.54
N LEU A 26 7.76 18.44 3.23
CA LEU A 26 8.02 17.84 1.91
C LEU A 26 7.33 18.62 0.80
N ARG A 27 6.07 19.02 1.03
CA ARG A 27 5.31 19.87 0.11
C ARG A 27 5.97 21.24 -0.08
N GLU A 28 6.40 21.90 1.00
CA GLU A 28 7.11 23.18 0.93
C GLU A 28 8.45 23.07 0.18
N LYS A 29 9.11 21.91 0.26
CA LYS A 29 10.32 21.58 -0.51
C LYS A 29 10.05 21.21 -1.98
N GLY A 30 8.78 21.12 -2.38
CA GLY A 30 8.36 20.82 -3.75
C GLY A 30 8.23 19.33 -4.05
N PHE A 31 8.37 18.44 -3.06
CA PHE A 31 8.15 17.01 -3.23
C PHE A 31 6.65 16.68 -3.18
N CYS A 32 5.90 17.16 -4.17
CA CYS A 32 4.47 16.88 -4.30
C CYS A 32 4.06 16.76 -5.76
N ASP A 33 3.10 15.87 -5.99
CA ASP A 33 2.43 15.69 -7.26
C ASP A 33 1.19 16.56 -7.36
N ASN A 34 0.98 17.09 -8.56
CA ASN A 34 -0.08 18.04 -8.86
C ASN A 34 -1.13 17.40 -9.76
N PHE A 35 -2.34 17.20 -9.23
CA PHE A 35 -3.46 16.62 -9.97
C PHE A 35 -4.53 17.67 -10.20
N CYS A 36 -4.94 17.87 -11.46
CA CYS A 36 -6.12 18.67 -11.76
C CYS A 36 -7.37 17.78 -11.71
N MET A 37 -8.26 18.04 -10.75
CA MET A 37 -9.49 17.29 -10.62
C MET A 37 -10.42 17.54 -11.82
N TYR A 38 -10.87 16.46 -12.48
CA TYR A 38 -11.68 16.58 -13.70
C TYR A 38 -13.00 17.35 -13.48
N LEU A 39 -13.65 17.15 -12.32
CA LEU A 39 -14.96 17.71 -11.99
C LEU A 39 -14.87 19.15 -11.48
N SER A 40 -14.10 19.41 -10.42
CA SER A 40 -14.00 20.75 -9.81
C SER A 40 -13.07 21.70 -10.56
N LYS A 41 -12.16 21.17 -11.39
CA LYS A 41 -11.04 21.91 -12.01
C LYS A 41 -10.04 22.49 -11.00
N GLU A 42 -10.11 22.04 -9.76
CA GLU A 42 -9.16 22.46 -8.71
C GLU A 42 -7.87 21.64 -8.80
N LEU A 43 -6.79 22.28 -8.36
CA LEU A 43 -5.50 21.64 -8.19
C LEU A 43 -5.48 20.92 -6.84
N PHE A 44 -5.09 19.66 -6.86
CA PHE A 44 -4.90 18.81 -5.70
C PHE A 44 -3.44 18.41 -5.60
N GLU A 45 -2.80 18.81 -4.51
CA GLU A 45 -1.40 18.47 -4.20
C GLU A 45 -1.37 17.20 -3.35
N LEU A 46 -0.59 16.21 -3.77
CA LEU A 46 -0.41 14.94 -3.06
C LEU A 46 1.08 14.65 -2.89
N VAL A 47 1.49 14.40 -1.65
CA VAL A 47 2.86 13.91 -1.36
C VAL A 47 2.86 12.39 -1.19
N GLY A 48 1.82 11.86 -0.55
CA GLY A 48 1.74 10.45 -0.20
C GLY A 48 0.59 10.17 0.78
N PHE A 49 0.56 8.94 1.27
CA PHE A 49 -0.38 8.46 2.27
C PHE A 49 0.39 8.00 3.50
N ALA A 50 -0.17 8.20 4.69
CA ALA A 50 0.36 7.60 5.91
C ALA A 50 -0.77 7.06 6.78
N PHE A 51 -0.56 5.87 7.32
CA PHE A 51 -1.47 5.20 8.23
C PHE A 51 -0.68 4.47 9.31
N VAL A 52 -0.78 4.95 10.54
CA VAL A 52 -0.01 4.43 11.69
C VAL A 52 1.48 4.33 11.34
N ASP A 53 2.09 3.17 11.39
CA ASP A 53 3.52 3.04 11.16
C ASP A 53 3.89 3.04 9.68
N ASP A 54 2.92 2.84 8.77
CA ASP A 54 3.11 2.75 7.32
C ASP A 54 2.94 4.10 6.62
N ALA A 55 3.80 4.35 5.64
CA ALA A 55 3.71 5.47 4.72
C ALA A 55 4.10 5.07 3.29
N ASP A 56 3.36 5.61 2.32
CA ASP A 56 3.56 5.46 0.88
C ASP A 56 3.81 6.85 0.29
N LEU A 57 4.94 7.02 -0.38
CA LEU A 57 5.36 8.28 -1.02
C LEU A 57 5.17 8.18 -2.53
N ILE A 58 4.72 9.28 -3.15
CA ILE A 58 4.35 9.28 -4.57
C ILE A 58 5.08 10.43 -5.27
N GLN A 59 5.64 10.11 -6.44
CA GLN A 59 6.19 11.05 -7.40
C GLN A 59 5.70 10.68 -8.80
N SER A 60 5.44 11.70 -9.60
CA SER A 60 4.98 11.59 -10.97
C SER A 60 5.80 12.48 -11.90
N GLY A 61 5.89 12.06 -13.16
CA GLY A 61 6.66 12.74 -14.18
C GLY A 61 6.44 12.10 -15.54
N GLU A 62 7.02 12.68 -16.58
CA GLU A 62 6.90 12.17 -17.95
C GLU A 62 7.98 11.12 -18.28
N ASP A 63 9.12 11.18 -17.58
CA ASP A 63 10.27 10.32 -17.81
C ASP A 63 10.64 9.52 -16.55
N ALA A 64 10.98 8.25 -16.73
CA ALA A 64 11.24 7.33 -15.63
C ALA A 64 12.51 7.72 -14.85
N ASP A 65 13.54 8.20 -15.54
CA ASP A 65 14.81 8.60 -14.94
C ASP A 65 14.64 9.86 -14.06
N ASP A 66 13.90 10.85 -14.54
CA ASP A 66 13.55 12.06 -13.76
C ASP A 66 12.69 11.71 -12.53
N VAL A 67 11.72 10.80 -12.68
CA VAL A 67 10.91 10.31 -11.54
C VAL A 67 11.80 9.59 -10.53
N LEU A 68 12.75 8.76 -10.97
CA LEU A 68 13.68 8.07 -10.08
C LEU A 68 14.57 9.05 -9.31
N GLU A 69 15.16 10.04 -9.99
CA GLU A 69 16.00 11.05 -9.35
C GLU A 69 15.22 11.83 -8.28
N LYS A 70 14.02 12.31 -8.63
CA LYS A 70 13.13 13.01 -7.69
C LYS A 70 12.71 12.12 -6.53
N THR A 71 12.41 10.85 -6.80
CA THR A 71 12.03 9.90 -5.76
C THR A 71 13.20 9.63 -4.80
N GLN A 72 14.43 9.52 -5.30
CA GLN A 72 15.61 9.37 -4.46
C GLN A 72 15.81 10.58 -3.54
N LEU A 73 15.66 11.80 -4.07
CA LEU A 73 15.74 13.03 -3.27
C LEU A 73 14.63 13.11 -2.21
N LEU A 74 13.40 12.77 -2.59
CA LEU A 74 12.27 12.68 -1.66
C LEU A 74 12.53 11.65 -0.56
N LEU A 75 13.09 10.49 -0.91
CA LEU A 75 13.38 9.40 0.01
C LEU A 75 14.46 9.79 1.04
N ASP A 76 15.52 10.46 0.58
CA ASP A 76 16.57 10.98 1.47
C ASP A 76 16.01 12.06 2.43
N GLU A 77 15.16 12.97 1.93
CA GLU A 77 14.51 13.98 2.77
C GLU A 77 13.53 13.37 3.78
N TRP A 78 12.69 12.43 3.34
CA TRP A 78 11.79 11.69 4.21
C TRP A 78 12.57 11.00 5.32
N ARG A 79 13.67 10.32 4.99
CA ARG A 79 14.56 9.68 5.96
C ARG A 79 15.10 10.68 6.97
N ASP A 80 15.54 11.85 6.55
CA ASP A 80 16.13 12.86 7.45
C ASP A 80 15.09 13.43 8.41
N LEU A 81 13.89 13.74 7.92
CA LEU A 81 12.75 14.15 8.75
C LEU A 81 12.35 13.07 9.75
N MET A 82 12.36 11.82 9.29
CA MET A 82 12.11 10.65 10.12
C MET A 82 13.15 10.50 11.24
N ALA A 83 14.44 10.66 10.95
CA ALA A 83 15.50 10.58 11.94
C ALA A 83 15.38 11.69 13.01
N VAL A 84 15.06 12.92 12.61
CA VAL A 84 14.92 14.07 13.55
C VAL A 84 13.72 13.88 14.48
N THR A 85 12.65 13.22 14.03
CA THR A 85 11.50 12.90 14.88
C THR A 85 11.72 11.67 15.77
N GLY A 86 12.88 11.02 15.68
CA GLY A 86 13.23 9.83 16.45
C GLY A 86 12.69 8.52 15.85
N GLY A 87 12.20 8.55 14.62
CA GLY A 87 11.83 7.36 13.86
C GLY A 87 12.96 6.89 12.94
N ALA A 88 12.75 5.74 12.29
CA ALA A 88 13.68 5.16 11.34
C ALA A 88 12.92 4.38 10.26
N ILE A 89 13.59 4.17 9.12
CA ILE A 89 13.08 3.35 8.02
C ILE A 89 13.39 1.88 8.29
N GLU A 90 12.36 1.04 8.30
CA GLU A 90 12.53 -0.41 8.19
C GLU A 90 12.70 -0.80 6.72
N THR A 91 13.96 -0.89 6.29
CA THR A 91 14.33 -1.14 4.88
C THR A 91 13.83 -2.49 4.38
N ASN A 92 13.80 -3.53 5.23
CA ASN A 92 13.34 -4.87 4.84
C ASN A 92 11.83 -4.94 4.56
N LYS A 93 11.06 -3.92 4.96
CA LYS A 93 9.62 -3.81 4.69
C LYS A 93 9.30 -2.72 3.66
N SER A 94 10.32 -2.14 3.05
CA SER A 94 10.18 -1.01 2.16
C SER A 94 10.55 -1.45 0.75
N TYR A 95 9.68 -1.13 -0.20
CA TYR A 95 9.81 -1.50 -1.60
C TYR A 95 9.32 -0.32 -2.45
N PHE A 96 9.63 -0.34 -3.74
CA PHE A 96 9.14 0.67 -4.67
C PHE A 96 8.64 0.06 -5.97
N TYR A 97 7.80 0.82 -6.66
CA TYR A 97 7.38 0.56 -8.03
C TYR A 97 7.77 1.77 -8.88
N ILE A 98 8.14 1.52 -10.13
CA ILE A 98 8.15 2.55 -11.17
C ILE A 98 7.15 2.09 -12.23
N ILE A 99 6.17 2.94 -12.52
CA ILE A 99 5.02 2.58 -13.32
C ILE A 99 4.89 3.56 -14.48
N ASP A 100 4.89 3.03 -15.70
CA ASP A 100 4.57 3.78 -16.90
C ASP A 100 3.13 3.48 -17.34
N TYR A 101 2.26 4.49 -17.24
CA TYR A 101 0.88 4.40 -17.69
C TYR A 101 0.74 4.81 -19.15
N ARG A 102 0.44 3.84 -20.02
CA ARG A 102 0.23 4.07 -21.46
C ARG A 102 -1.21 3.79 -21.86
N LYS A 103 -1.72 4.57 -22.81
CA LYS A 103 -3.04 4.36 -23.38
C LYS A 103 -2.98 3.43 -24.59
N GLU A 104 -3.47 2.22 -24.43
CA GLU A 104 -3.60 1.24 -25.51
C GLU A 104 -5.06 0.99 -25.87
N LYS A 105 -5.42 1.15 -27.15
CA LYS A 105 -6.79 0.89 -27.65
C LYS A 105 -7.88 1.57 -26.81
N GLY A 106 -7.62 2.81 -26.38
CA GLY A 106 -8.56 3.60 -25.58
C GLY A 106 -8.55 3.30 -24.07
N LYS A 107 -7.76 2.33 -23.60
CA LYS A 107 -7.66 1.95 -22.18
C LYS A 107 -6.28 2.25 -21.63
N TRP A 108 -6.22 2.77 -20.41
CA TRP A 108 -4.96 2.91 -19.68
C TRP A 108 -4.48 1.55 -19.20
N LYS A 109 -3.16 1.32 -19.30
CA LYS A 109 -2.48 0.12 -18.80
C LYS A 109 -1.16 0.53 -18.16
N ALA A 110 -0.81 -0.15 -17.08
CA ALA A 110 0.47 0.00 -16.41
C ALA A 110 1.52 -0.93 -17.05
N PHE A 111 2.74 -0.43 -17.17
CA PHE A 111 3.91 -1.15 -17.64
C PHE A 111 5.10 -0.87 -16.72
N ASP A 112 6.01 -1.83 -16.66
CA ASP A 112 7.32 -1.65 -16.06
C ASP A 112 8.24 -0.96 -17.09
N PRO A 113 8.70 0.28 -16.86
CA PRO A 113 9.68 0.90 -17.74
C PRO A 113 11.04 0.25 -17.57
N ASP A 114 11.85 0.33 -18.62
CA ASP A 114 13.27 -0.02 -18.56
C ASP A 114 14.01 1.14 -17.90
N ILE A 115 14.66 0.86 -16.77
CA ILE A 115 15.45 1.83 -15.99
C ILE A 115 16.92 1.36 -15.90
N GLY A 116 17.31 0.35 -16.68
CA GLY A 116 18.61 -0.30 -16.60
C GLY A 116 18.92 -0.80 -15.18
N ASP A 117 20.11 -0.43 -14.68
CA ASP A 117 20.61 -0.80 -13.36
C ASP A 117 20.27 0.25 -12.27
N ALA A 118 19.30 1.14 -12.52
CA ALA A 118 18.91 2.15 -11.55
C ALA A 118 18.20 1.52 -10.34
N GLU A 119 18.58 1.97 -9.14
CA GLU A 119 18.06 1.51 -7.86
C GLU A 119 17.72 2.70 -6.97
N LEU A 120 16.75 2.51 -6.06
CA LEU A 120 16.53 3.43 -4.95
C LEU A 120 17.22 2.89 -3.71
N SER A 121 17.80 3.78 -2.92
CA SER A 121 18.49 3.41 -1.69
C SER A 121 18.22 4.40 -0.57
N VAL A 122 18.27 3.92 0.67
CA VAL A 122 18.06 4.76 1.85
C VAL A 122 18.94 4.30 2.99
N LEU A 123 19.23 5.23 3.90
CA LEU A 123 20.02 4.94 5.08
C LEU A 123 19.12 4.31 6.15
N ASP A 124 19.52 3.14 6.65
CA ASP A 124 18.84 2.46 7.75
C ASP A 124 19.06 3.18 9.10
N LYS A 125 18.51 2.58 10.17
CA LYS A 125 18.66 3.06 11.56
C LYS A 125 20.11 3.12 12.05
N ASP A 126 20.99 2.31 11.46
CA ASP A 126 22.40 2.17 11.81
C ASP A 126 23.29 3.00 10.85
N VAL A 127 22.67 3.86 10.02
CA VAL A 127 23.31 4.75 9.04
C VAL A 127 24.04 4.00 7.92
N ASN A 128 23.62 2.77 7.62
CA ASN A 128 24.09 2.02 6.47
C ASN A 128 23.19 2.26 5.26
N ARG A 129 23.77 2.42 4.07
CA ARG A 129 22.99 2.56 2.83
C ARG A 129 22.49 1.18 2.41
N CYS A 130 21.17 1.03 2.36
CA CYS A 130 20.48 -0.17 1.89
C CYS A 130 19.71 0.15 0.60
N THR A 131 19.75 -0.76 -0.36
CA THR A 131 18.93 -0.69 -1.57
C THR A 131 17.52 -1.18 -1.25
N LEU A 132 16.51 -0.62 -1.92
CA LEU A 132 15.12 -1.03 -1.78
C LEU A 132 14.75 -2.02 -2.89
N ASP A 133 13.87 -2.96 -2.57
CA ASP A 133 13.38 -3.92 -3.55
C ASP A 133 12.44 -3.24 -4.56
N ARG A 134 12.76 -3.37 -5.85
CA ARG A 134 11.86 -2.99 -6.94
C ARG A 134 10.88 -4.11 -7.20
N LEU A 135 9.59 -3.82 -7.05
CA LEU A 135 8.52 -4.73 -7.45
C LEU A 135 8.04 -4.41 -8.86
N GLN A 136 7.71 -5.44 -9.63
CA GLN A 136 7.10 -5.27 -10.96
C GLN A 136 5.62 -4.92 -10.81
N CYS A 137 5.05 -4.20 -11.79
CA CYS A 137 3.66 -3.74 -11.76
C CYS A 137 2.62 -4.86 -11.59
N LYS A 138 2.98 -6.10 -11.96
CA LYS A 138 2.12 -7.29 -11.78
C LYS A 138 2.27 -7.94 -10.39
N GLU A 139 3.39 -7.72 -9.72
CA GLU A 139 3.59 -8.24 -8.38
C GLU A 139 2.66 -7.50 -7.42
N ALA A 140 1.95 -8.26 -6.61
CA ALA A 140 1.07 -7.71 -5.60
C ALA A 140 1.84 -7.57 -4.29
N ALA A 141 1.70 -6.43 -3.63
CA ALA A 141 2.17 -6.23 -2.27
C ALA A 141 0.99 -6.00 -1.32
N GLU A 142 1.17 -6.39 -0.06
CA GLU A 142 0.19 -6.13 0.99
C GLU A 142 0.32 -4.68 1.47
N MET A 143 -0.80 -3.96 1.43
CA MET A 143 -0.97 -2.61 1.94
C MET A 143 -2.24 -2.59 2.79
N LEU A 144 -2.09 -2.31 4.09
CA LEU A 144 -3.21 -2.23 5.05
C LEU A 144 -4.10 -3.49 5.09
N GLY A 145 -3.53 -4.68 4.87
CA GLY A 145 -4.27 -5.95 4.86
C GLY A 145 -4.96 -6.27 3.53
N VAL A 146 -4.63 -5.52 2.48
CA VAL A 146 -5.15 -5.68 1.12
C VAL A 146 -3.98 -5.82 0.15
N TRP A 147 -4.02 -6.84 -0.69
CA TRP A 147 -3.03 -7.13 -1.70
C TRP A 147 -3.38 -6.45 -3.01
N MET A 148 -2.48 -5.60 -3.51
CA MET A 148 -2.70 -4.83 -4.73
C MET A 148 -1.50 -4.96 -5.66
N ALA A 149 -1.76 -5.24 -6.94
CA ALA A 149 -0.80 -5.10 -8.02
C ALA A 149 -1.08 -3.81 -8.79
N MET A 150 -0.02 -3.09 -9.18
CA MET A 150 -0.12 -1.76 -9.80
C MET A 150 -0.73 -1.79 -11.21
N ASN A 151 -0.73 -2.95 -11.87
CA ASN A 151 -1.42 -3.15 -13.14
C ASN A 151 -2.91 -3.51 -13.01
N GLY A 152 -3.43 -3.60 -11.78
CA GLY A 152 -4.81 -3.98 -11.50
C GLY A 152 -5.10 -5.48 -11.57
N ASP A 153 -4.07 -6.33 -11.62
CA ASP A 153 -4.24 -7.77 -11.40
C ASP A 153 -4.68 -8.02 -9.95
N ARG A 154 -5.68 -8.89 -9.79
CA ARG A 154 -6.34 -9.19 -8.51
C ARG A 154 -6.18 -10.67 -8.13
N THR A 155 -5.33 -11.40 -8.84
CA THR A 155 -5.16 -12.84 -8.68
C THR A 155 -4.72 -13.19 -7.26
N THR A 156 -3.65 -12.56 -6.76
CA THR A 156 -3.14 -12.77 -5.40
C THR A 156 -4.19 -12.47 -4.34
N GLN A 157 -4.90 -11.34 -4.45
CA GLN A 157 -5.95 -11.00 -3.48
C GLN A 157 -7.10 -12.02 -3.47
N LYS A 158 -7.49 -12.55 -4.64
CA LYS A 158 -8.53 -13.59 -4.74
C LYS A 158 -8.08 -14.89 -4.09
N GLU A 159 -6.82 -15.29 -4.29
CA GLU A 159 -6.25 -16.48 -3.68
C GLU A 159 -6.23 -16.36 -2.16
N ILE A 160 -5.83 -15.20 -1.63
CA ILE A 160 -5.83 -14.93 -0.18
C ILE A 160 -7.25 -14.90 0.39
N LEU A 161 -8.21 -14.31 -0.34
CA LEU A 161 -9.60 -14.32 0.07
C LEU A 161 -10.16 -15.76 0.08
N GLN A 162 -9.83 -16.56 -0.93
CA GLN A 162 -10.19 -17.98 -0.97
C GLN A 162 -9.57 -18.75 0.20
N GLN A 163 -8.29 -18.50 0.52
CA GLN A 163 -7.62 -19.14 1.64
C GLN A 163 -8.32 -18.81 2.96
N LYS A 164 -8.68 -17.53 3.20
CA LYS A 164 -9.45 -17.13 4.39
C LYS A 164 -10.79 -17.86 4.49
N VAL A 165 -11.52 -18.00 3.36
CA VAL A 165 -12.79 -18.77 3.31
C VAL A 165 -12.54 -20.23 3.69
N ASN A 166 -11.50 -20.85 3.14
CA ASN A 166 -11.17 -22.26 3.36
C ASN A 166 -10.74 -22.52 4.81
N ASP A 167 -9.92 -21.64 5.38
CA ASP A 167 -9.44 -21.72 6.76
C ASP A 167 -10.62 -21.62 7.73
N TRP A 168 -11.50 -20.63 7.54
CA TRP A 168 -12.69 -20.47 8.37
C TRP A 168 -13.62 -21.67 8.26
N THR A 169 -13.87 -22.16 7.04
CA THR A 169 -14.73 -23.34 6.81
C THR A 169 -14.15 -24.59 7.45
N SER A 170 -12.83 -24.76 7.43
CA SER A 170 -12.14 -25.89 8.06
C SER A 170 -12.28 -25.85 9.59
N LEU A 171 -12.14 -24.66 10.19
CA LEU A 171 -12.36 -24.48 11.63
C LEU A 171 -13.80 -24.80 12.04
N VAL A 172 -14.78 -24.35 11.25
CA VAL A 172 -16.20 -24.65 11.49
C VAL A 172 -16.50 -26.14 11.36
N ARG A 173 -15.94 -26.82 10.34
CA ARG A 173 -16.13 -28.27 10.14
C ARG A 173 -15.46 -29.12 11.22
N ALA A 174 -14.30 -28.69 11.73
CA ALA A 174 -13.60 -29.37 12.80
C ALA A 174 -14.25 -29.14 14.17
N GLY A 175 -14.93 -28.01 14.36
CA GLY A 175 -15.61 -27.65 15.59
C GLY A 175 -16.94 -28.39 15.77
N SER A 176 -17.22 -28.84 16.99
CA SER A 176 -18.54 -29.32 17.41
C SER A 176 -19.44 -28.15 17.84
N CYS A 177 -19.68 -27.21 16.92
CA CYS A 177 -20.53 -26.03 17.17
C CYS A 177 -21.97 -26.24 16.68
N THR A 178 -22.94 -25.64 17.36
CA THR A 178 -24.32 -25.59 16.84
C THR A 178 -24.43 -24.61 15.68
N GLN A 179 -25.47 -24.73 14.87
CA GLN A 179 -25.69 -23.87 13.71
C GLN A 179 -25.79 -22.39 14.10
N GLU A 180 -26.37 -22.08 15.26
CA GLU A 180 -26.51 -20.72 15.77
C GLU A 180 -25.15 -20.09 16.10
N VAL A 181 -24.25 -20.87 16.71
CA VAL A 181 -22.87 -20.43 17.00
C VAL A 181 -22.09 -20.19 15.72
N ILE A 182 -22.25 -21.07 14.72
CA ILE A 182 -21.61 -20.91 13.41
C ILE A 182 -22.11 -19.64 12.73
N TRP A 183 -23.41 -19.40 12.72
CA TRP A 183 -23.99 -18.18 12.14
C TRP A 183 -23.51 -16.91 12.86
N HIS A 184 -23.48 -16.94 14.19
CA HIS A 184 -22.99 -15.81 14.98
C HIS A 184 -21.52 -15.50 14.68
N THR A 185 -20.65 -16.52 14.71
CA THR A 185 -19.20 -16.36 14.41
C THR A 185 -18.94 -15.94 12.97
N PHE A 186 -19.75 -16.40 12.02
CA PHE A 186 -19.71 -15.92 10.64
C PHE A 186 -19.94 -14.40 10.55
N GLN A 187 -20.95 -13.89 11.25
CA GLN A 187 -21.30 -12.47 11.20
C GLN A 187 -20.28 -11.57 11.93
N ILE A 188 -19.86 -11.94 13.13
CA ILE A 188 -19.01 -11.06 13.96
C ILE A 188 -17.52 -11.17 13.65
N THR A 189 -17.08 -12.32 13.13
CA THR A 189 -15.65 -12.59 12.91
C THR A 189 -15.34 -12.67 11.42
N PHE A 190 -15.90 -13.66 10.73
CA PHE A 190 -15.50 -13.93 9.34
C PHE A 190 -15.85 -12.78 8.40
N THR A 191 -17.09 -12.29 8.46
CA THR A 191 -17.55 -11.18 7.63
C THR A 191 -16.67 -9.94 7.86
N LYS A 192 -16.29 -9.66 9.11
CA LYS A 192 -15.41 -8.53 9.44
C LYS A 192 -13.99 -8.67 8.91
N GLN A 193 -13.47 -9.89 8.77
CA GLN A 193 -12.17 -10.12 8.16
C GLN A 193 -12.13 -9.91 6.65
N ILE A 194 -13.27 -10.06 5.96
CA ILE A 194 -13.35 -9.97 4.49
C ILE A 194 -14.01 -8.68 4.01
N GLU A 195 -14.78 -7.99 4.85
CA GLU A 195 -15.53 -6.77 4.50
C GLU A 195 -14.64 -5.71 3.87
N TYR A 196 -13.47 -5.44 4.48
CA TYR A 196 -12.52 -4.46 3.95
C TYR A 196 -11.92 -4.89 2.60
N ILE A 197 -11.64 -6.18 2.40
CA ILE A 197 -11.14 -6.73 1.13
C ILE A 197 -12.19 -6.60 0.03
N LEU A 198 -13.46 -6.87 0.35
CA LEU A 198 -14.56 -6.76 -0.61
C LEU A 198 -14.86 -5.31 -1.01
N LEU A 199 -14.64 -4.34 -0.11
CA LEU A 199 -14.84 -2.92 -0.39
C LEU A 199 -13.68 -2.29 -1.16
N SER A 200 -12.44 -2.74 -0.91
CA SER A 200 -11.25 -2.23 -1.61
C SER A 200 -11.17 -2.68 -3.07
N HIS A 201 -11.89 -3.75 -3.43
CA HIS A 201 -11.84 -4.35 -4.76
C HIS A 201 -13.20 -4.41 -5.43
N THR A 202 -13.26 -4.04 -6.71
CA THR A 202 -14.47 -4.13 -7.53
C THR A 202 -14.71 -5.56 -8.06
N PHE A 203 -14.85 -6.54 -7.16
CA PHE A 203 -15.14 -7.92 -7.57
C PHE A 203 -16.49 -8.02 -8.27
N THR A 204 -16.52 -8.76 -9.37
CA THR A 204 -17.77 -9.13 -10.03
C THR A 204 -18.51 -10.20 -9.23
N GLU A 205 -19.81 -10.26 -9.39
CA GLU A 205 -20.64 -11.30 -8.75
C GLU A 205 -20.10 -12.71 -9.05
N LYS A 206 -19.70 -12.99 -10.30
CA LYS A 206 -19.11 -14.29 -10.69
C LYS A 206 -17.82 -14.61 -9.94
N GLU A 207 -16.95 -13.62 -9.73
CA GLU A 207 -15.72 -13.79 -8.98
C GLU A 207 -16.04 -14.09 -7.51
N CYS A 208 -16.97 -13.35 -6.90
CA CYS A 208 -17.45 -13.62 -5.54
C CYS A 208 -18.06 -15.03 -5.43
N THR A 209 -18.91 -15.44 -6.38
CA THR A 209 -19.52 -16.77 -6.34
C THR A 209 -18.47 -17.87 -6.36
N LYS A 210 -17.45 -17.72 -7.21
CA LYS A 210 -16.34 -18.67 -7.29
C LYS A 210 -15.52 -18.73 -6.00
N VAL A 211 -15.41 -17.62 -5.27
CA VAL A 211 -14.66 -17.57 -4.01
C VAL A 211 -15.44 -18.19 -2.86
N PHE A 212 -16.72 -17.86 -2.73
CA PHE A 212 -17.53 -18.23 -1.55
C PHE A 212 -18.31 -19.54 -1.70
N PHE A 213 -18.57 -20.02 -2.92
CA PHE A 213 -19.47 -21.15 -3.18
C PHE A 213 -18.82 -22.23 -4.06
N GLN A 214 -17.52 -22.50 -3.87
CA GLN A 214 -16.92 -23.69 -4.51
C GLN A 214 -17.65 -24.97 -4.04
N PRO A 215 -17.87 -25.94 -4.94
CA PRO A 215 -18.51 -27.22 -4.61
C PRO A 215 -17.71 -28.03 -3.58
#